data_AF-A0A661WNY7-F1
#
_entry.id   AF-A0A661WNY7-F1
#
_cell.length_a   1.000
_cell.length_b   1.000
_cell.length_c   1.000
_cell.angle_alpha   90.00
_cell.angle_beta   90.00
_cell.angle_gamma   90.00
#
_symmetry.space_group_name_H-M   'P 1'
#
loop_
_entity.id
_entity.type
_entity.pdbx_description
1 polymer ?
#
loop_
_entity_poly.entity_id
_entity_poly.type
_entity_poly.pdbx_seq_one_letter_code
_entity_poly.pdbx_strand_id
1 'polypeptide(L)'
;MNAKQKLIIEQIDNKLLEFKSVQNSVAPPKGWIYAVRTALKMSMRQLGNKLNITAQSVKEIEEREENSSITIKSLREAGAALGMKLVYGFVPQNEKIEKLIENRAMELAKEIVLRTSQSMKLEDQE
;
A
#
# COMPACT_ATOMS: atom_id res chain seq x y z
N MET A 1 23.65 -1.92 -14.23
CA MET A 1 22.97 -1.08 -13.22
C MET A 1 23.93 0.03 -12.80
N ASN A 2 23.53 1.31 -12.83
CA ASN A 2 24.44 2.43 -12.51
C ASN A 2 24.58 2.58 -10.97
N ALA A 3 25.74 2.98 -10.45
CA ALA A 3 26.03 3.15 -9.03
C ALA A 3 25.01 4.03 -8.29
N LYS A 4 24.50 5.08 -8.95
CA LYS A 4 23.43 5.94 -8.38
C LYS A 4 22.13 5.19 -8.14
N GLN A 5 21.76 4.28 -9.05
CA GLN A 5 20.53 3.49 -8.94
C GLN A 5 20.65 2.44 -7.84
N LYS A 6 21.81 1.81 -7.71
CA LYS A 6 22.11 0.88 -6.61
C LYS A 6 21.96 1.55 -5.24
N LEU A 7 22.50 2.76 -5.09
CA LEU A 7 22.40 3.53 -3.85
C LEU A 7 20.95 3.90 -3.51
N ILE A 8 20.12 4.23 -4.50
CA ILE A 8 18.68 4.48 -4.30
C ILE A 8 17.97 3.21 -3.81
N ILE A 9 18.28 2.05 -4.39
CA ILE A 9 17.68 0.77 -3.99
C ILE A 9 18.04 0.45 -2.54
N GLU A 10 19.32 0.55 -2.17
CA GLU A 10 19.79 0.32 -0.80
C GLU A 10 19.11 1.28 0.21
N GLN A 11 18.94 2.56 -0.14
CA GLN A 11 18.24 3.52 0.71
C GLN A 11 16.76 3.17 0.92
N ILE A 12 16.08 2.69 -0.12
CA ILE A 12 14.68 2.28 0.00
C ILE A 12 14.60 0.99 0.82
N ASP A 13 15.41 -0.02 0.53
CA ASP A 13 15.43 -1.28 1.28
C ASP A 13 15.70 -1.03 2.78
N ASN A 14 16.60 -0.11 3.12
CA ASN A 14 16.86 0.27 4.51
C ASN A 14 15.63 0.91 5.18
N LYS A 15 14.90 1.80 4.50
CA LYS A 15 13.64 2.35 5.04
C LYS A 15 12.56 1.28 5.18
N LEU A 16 12.53 0.29 4.30
CA LEU A 16 11.57 -0.82 4.36
C LEU A 16 11.83 -1.78 5.52
N LEU A 17 13.06 -1.83 6.07
CA LEU A 17 13.35 -2.62 7.26
C LEU A 17 12.48 -2.20 8.45
N GLU A 18 12.16 -0.91 8.58
CA GLU A 18 11.29 -0.39 9.65
C GLU A 18 9.86 -0.94 9.57
N PHE A 19 9.40 -1.35 8.38
CA PHE A 19 8.07 -1.88 8.16
C PHE A 19 7.98 -3.41 8.29
N LYS A 20 9.11 -4.12 8.39
CA LYS A 20 9.14 -5.60 8.47
C LYS A 20 8.40 -6.13 9.71
N SER A 21 8.50 -5.46 10.84
CA SER A 21 7.84 -5.87 12.08
C SER A 21 6.31 -5.71 12.00
N VAL A 22 5.84 -4.76 11.20
CA VAL A 22 4.41 -4.45 11.03
C VAL A 22 3.77 -5.29 9.90
N GLN A 23 4.57 -5.88 9.02
CA GLN A 23 4.09 -6.71 7.89
C GLN A 23 3.16 -7.85 8.31
N ASN A 24 3.41 -8.47 9.47
CA ASN A 24 2.58 -9.57 9.97
C ASN A 24 1.45 -9.10 10.90
N SER A 25 1.29 -7.79 11.10
CA SER A 25 0.21 -7.26 11.92
C SER A 25 -1.10 -7.34 11.16
N VAL A 26 -2.07 -8.06 11.72
CA VAL A 26 -3.41 -8.14 11.17
C VAL A 26 -4.18 -6.91 11.62
N ALA A 27 -4.68 -6.13 10.65
CA ALA A 27 -5.56 -5.00 10.95
C ALA A 27 -6.84 -5.48 11.66
N PRO A 28 -7.43 -4.69 12.56
CA PRO A 28 -8.71 -5.04 13.19
C PRO A 28 -9.81 -5.29 12.13
N PRO A 29 -10.74 -6.24 12.34
CA PRO A 29 -11.74 -6.61 11.33
C PRO A 29 -12.61 -5.45 10.83
N LYS A 30 -12.88 -4.46 11.68
CA LYS A 30 -13.69 -3.27 11.36
C LYS A 30 -12.84 -2.02 11.08
N GLY A 31 -11.54 -2.19 10.86
CA GLY A 31 -10.60 -1.08 10.66
C GLY A 31 -10.09 -0.44 11.96
N TRP A 32 -9.06 0.38 11.80
CA TRP A 32 -8.41 1.09 12.90
C TRP A 32 -9.27 2.22 13.45
N ILE A 33 -10.07 2.90 12.62
CA ILE A 33 -10.93 4.00 13.07
C ILE A 33 -11.96 3.47 14.06
N TYR A 34 -12.67 2.40 13.72
CA TYR A 34 -13.66 1.78 14.61
C TYR A 34 -13.02 1.28 15.90
N ALA A 35 -11.90 0.55 15.79
CA ALA A 35 -11.21 -0.04 16.93
C ALA A 35 -10.75 1.02 17.92
N VAL A 36 -10.08 2.07 17.44
CA VAL A 36 -9.56 3.16 18.28
C VAL A 36 -10.71 3.99 18.85
N ARG A 37 -11.71 4.37 18.04
CA ARG A 37 -12.89 5.12 18.53
C ARG A 37 -13.57 4.37 19.68
N THR A 38 -13.75 3.06 19.52
CA THR A 38 -14.42 2.22 20.53
C THR A 38 -13.56 2.06 21.78
N ALA A 39 -12.25 1.88 21.63
CA ALA A 39 -11.30 1.83 22.75
C ALA A 39 -11.30 3.14 23.56
N LEU A 40 -11.45 4.28 22.90
CA LEU A 40 -11.57 5.61 23.52
C LEU A 40 -12.97 5.90 24.08
N LYS A 41 -13.91 4.95 24.03
CA LYS A 41 -15.32 5.11 24.45
C LYS A 41 -16.01 6.31 23.77
N MET A 42 -15.64 6.58 22.52
CA MET A 42 -16.22 7.66 21.72
C MET A 42 -17.41 7.16 20.90
N SER A 43 -18.51 7.92 20.91
CA SER A 43 -19.62 7.75 19.98
C SER A 43 -19.29 8.25 18.58
N MET A 44 -20.00 7.76 17.56
CA MET A 44 -19.89 8.27 16.19
C MET A 44 -20.17 9.77 16.11
N ARG A 45 -21.11 10.29 16.90
CA ARG A 45 -21.42 11.72 16.97
C ARG A 45 -20.23 12.54 17.51
N GLN A 46 -19.53 12.04 18.53
CA GLN A 46 -18.35 12.72 19.07
C GLN A 46 -17.20 12.76 18.07
N LEU A 47 -16.96 11.66 17.34
CA LEU A 47 -15.95 11.66 16.28
C LEU A 47 -16.38 12.56 15.11
N GLY A 48 -17.66 12.54 14.74
CA GLY A 48 -18.24 13.40 13.71
C GLY A 48 -18.05 14.88 14.04
N ASN A 49 -18.32 15.27 15.29
CA ASN A 49 -18.10 16.65 15.75
C ASN A 49 -16.62 17.07 15.63
N LYS A 50 -15.66 16.17 15.94
CA LYS A 50 -14.23 16.47 15.77
C LYS A 50 -13.81 16.59 14.30
N LEU A 51 -14.48 15.85 13.42
CA LEU A 51 -14.26 15.87 11.97
C LEU A 51 -15.11 16.91 11.23
N ASN A 52 -15.99 17.63 11.94
CA ASN A 52 -17.00 18.52 11.38
C ASN A 52 -17.91 17.84 10.33
N ILE A 53 -18.32 16.60 10.59
CA ILE A 53 -19.20 15.79 9.74
C ILE A 53 -20.31 15.13 10.56
N THR A 54 -21.30 14.56 9.86
CA THR A 54 -22.41 13.86 10.52
C THR A 54 -21.99 12.51 11.09
N ALA A 55 -22.73 12.00 12.08
CA ALA A 55 -22.51 10.64 12.61
C ALA A 55 -22.70 9.56 11.54
N GLN A 56 -23.59 9.80 10.55
CA GLN A 56 -23.78 8.92 9.41
C GLN A 56 -22.53 8.87 8.52
N SER A 57 -21.91 10.02 8.25
CA SER A 57 -20.65 10.10 7.50
C SER A 57 -19.50 9.39 8.21
N VAL A 58 -19.47 9.40 9.55
CA VAL A 58 -18.49 8.62 10.34
C VAL A 58 -18.70 7.12 10.14
N LYS A 59 -19.96 6.67 10.17
CA LYS A 59 -20.28 5.26 9.91
C LYS A 59 -19.83 4.83 8.51
N GLU A 60 -20.09 5.65 7.49
CA GLU A 60 -19.60 5.39 6.12
C GLU A 60 -18.08 5.35 6.02
N ILE A 61 -17.37 6.18 6.80
CA ILE A 61 -15.90 6.15 6.87
C ILE A 61 -15.42 4.80 7.43
N GLU A 62 -16.03 4.32 8.51
CA GLU A 62 -15.70 3.01 9.10
C GLU A 62 -16.00 1.87 8.13
N GLU A 63 -17.15 1.89 7.46
CA GLU A 63 -17.53 0.88 6.46
C GLU A 63 -16.60 0.91 5.23
N ARG A 64 -16.17 2.10 4.79
CA ARG A 64 -15.21 2.22 3.68
C ARG A 64 -13.82 1.72 4.08
N GLU A 65 -13.41 1.90 5.34
CA GLU A 65 -12.15 1.34 5.86
C GLU A 65 -12.21 -0.19 5.90
N GLU A 66 -13.28 -0.76 6.44
CA GLU A 66 -13.53 -2.21 6.46
C GLU A 66 -13.49 -2.81 5.05
N ASN A 67 -14.12 -2.13 4.07
CA ASN A 67 -14.15 -2.55 2.68
C ASN A 67 -12.90 -2.15 1.86
N SER A 68 -11.85 -1.59 2.49
CA SER A 68 -10.63 -1.11 1.81
C SER A 68 -10.88 -0.12 0.65
N SER A 69 -12.01 0.59 0.67
CA SER A 69 -12.40 1.60 -0.34
C SER A 69 -12.18 3.04 0.13
N ILE A 70 -11.70 3.21 1.37
CA ILE A 70 -11.39 4.52 1.95
C ILE A 70 -10.15 5.16 1.31
N THR A 71 -10.14 6.48 1.20
CA THR A 71 -8.96 7.21 0.74
C THR A 71 -7.93 7.38 1.86
N ILE A 72 -6.64 7.41 1.51
CA ILE A 72 -5.55 7.73 2.45
C ILE A 72 -5.77 9.09 3.12
N LYS A 73 -6.35 10.06 2.40
CA LYS A 73 -6.68 11.38 2.93
C LYS A 73 -7.69 11.27 4.08
N SER A 74 -8.79 10.56 3.87
CA SER A 74 -9.84 10.36 4.89
C SER A 74 -9.31 9.58 6.10
N LEU A 75 -8.49 8.54 5.88
CA LEU A 75 -7.81 7.83 6.98
C LEU A 75 -6.93 8.76 7.81
N ARG A 76 -6.19 9.66 7.15
CA ARG A 76 -5.31 10.63 7.83
C ARG A 76 -6.10 11.64 8.65
N GLU A 77 -7.20 12.16 8.11
CA GLU A 77 -8.09 13.09 8.80
C GLU A 77 -8.76 12.43 10.02
N ALA A 78 -9.31 11.22 9.84
CA ALA A 78 -9.91 10.44 10.93
C ALA A 78 -8.89 10.09 12.02
N GLY A 79 -7.69 9.65 11.62
CA GLY A 79 -6.58 9.41 12.53
C GLY A 79 -6.21 10.65 13.33
N ALA A 80 -6.04 11.80 12.66
CA ALA A 80 -5.71 13.06 13.32
C ALA A 80 -6.78 13.49 14.33
N ALA A 81 -8.07 13.33 14.01
CA ALA A 81 -9.17 13.61 14.94
C ALA A 81 -9.16 12.68 16.18
N LEU A 82 -8.65 11.46 16.03
CA LEU A 82 -8.44 10.50 17.12
C LEU A 82 -7.11 10.70 17.86
N GLY A 83 -6.30 11.71 17.49
CA GLY A 83 -4.97 11.93 18.08
C GLY A 83 -3.90 10.95 17.59
N MET A 84 -4.14 10.30 16.45
CA MET A 84 -3.27 9.29 15.84
C MET A 84 -2.61 9.83 14.57
N LYS A 85 -1.40 9.36 14.29
CA LYS A 85 -0.70 9.65 13.03
C LYS A 85 -0.79 8.45 12.09
N LEU A 86 -1.33 8.64 10.90
CA LEU A 86 -1.29 7.63 9.85
C LEU A 86 0.15 7.51 9.31
N VAL A 87 0.71 6.31 9.43
CA VAL A 87 1.95 5.91 8.76
C VAL A 87 1.57 4.92 7.67
N TYR A 88 2.01 5.17 6.44
CA TYR A 88 1.74 4.29 5.30
C TYR A 88 3.04 4.00 4.55
N GLY A 89 3.11 2.81 3.98
CA GLY A 89 4.26 2.34 3.22
C GLY A 89 3.88 1.07 2.47
N PHE A 90 4.61 0.78 1.39
CA PHE A 90 4.49 -0.49 0.68
C PHE A 90 5.58 -1.41 1.17
N VAL A 91 5.24 -2.64 1.53
CA VAL A 91 6.21 -3.71 1.77
C VAL A 91 6.20 -4.67 0.57
N PRO A 92 7.37 -5.13 0.11
CA PRO A 92 7.43 -6.17 -0.90
C PRO A 92 6.76 -7.45 -0.38
N GLN A 93 5.97 -8.12 -1.22
CA GLN A 93 5.22 -9.30 -0.81
C GLN A 93 6.14 -10.46 -0.41
N ASN A 94 7.20 -10.72 -1.18
CA ASN A 94 8.02 -11.91 -0.97
C ASN A 94 9.54 -11.64 -0.82
N GLU A 95 10.08 -10.49 -1.25
CA GLU A 95 11.54 -10.36 -1.49
C GLU A 95 12.06 -8.90 -1.42
N LYS A 96 13.39 -8.69 -1.43
CA LYS A 96 13.98 -7.34 -1.54
C LYS A 96 13.62 -6.64 -2.85
N ILE A 97 13.73 -5.31 -2.91
CA ILE A 97 13.50 -4.54 -4.14
C ILE A 97 14.41 -5.01 -5.28
N GLU A 98 15.66 -5.39 -4.98
CA GLU A 98 16.62 -5.92 -5.95
C GLU A 98 16.03 -7.08 -6.76
N LYS A 99 15.32 -7.99 -6.09
CA LYS A 99 14.75 -9.17 -6.74
C LYS A 99 13.49 -8.85 -7.56
N LEU A 100 12.72 -7.82 -7.15
CA LEU A 100 11.65 -7.27 -7.99
C LEU A 100 12.19 -6.73 -9.32
N ILE A 101 13.37 -6.08 -9.28
CA ILE A 101 14.03 -5.55 -10.48
C ILE A 101 14.53 -6.70 -11.37
N GLU A 102 15.15 -7.73 -10.80
CA GLU A 102 15.60 -8.92 -11.54
C GLU A 102 14.44 -9.63 -12.24
N ASN A 103 13.33 -9.85 -11.53
CA ASN A 103 12.14 -10.48 -12.09
C ASN A 103 11.60 -9.66 -13.27
N ARG A 104 11.55 -8.33 -13.14
CA ARG A 104 11.09 -7.45 -14.22
C ARG A 104 12.02 -7.48 -15.43
N ALA A 105 13.34 -7.55 -15.21
CA ALA A 105 14.31 -7.67 -16.29
C ALA A 105 14.16 -9.01 -17.03
N MET A 106 13.91 -10.10 -16.30
CA MET A 106 13.68 -11.42 -16.89
C MET A 106 12.39 -11.47 -17.72
N GLU A 107 11.30 -10.86 -17.24
CA GLU A 107 10.05 -10.74 -18.00
C GLU A 107 10.25 -10.02 -19.34
N LEU A 108 10.94 -8.88 -19.31
CA LEU A 108 11.23 -8.11 -20.52
C LEU A 108 12.12 -8.88 -21.50
N ALA A 109 13.13 -9.58 -21.00
CA ALA A 109 14.00 -10.42 -21.84
C ALA A 109 13.20 -11.54 -22.53
N LYS A 110 12.29 -12.19 -21.80
CA LYS A 110 11.38 -13.21 -22.38
C LYS A 110 10.47 -12.61 -23.45
N GLU A 111 9.92 -11.43 -23.20
CA GLU A 111 9.05 -10.74 -24.15
C GLU A 111 9.78 -10.37 -25.45
N ILE A 112 11.03 -9.91 -25.35
CA ILE A 112 11.88 -9.61 -26.52
C ILE A 112 12.14 -10.89 -27.34
N VAL A 113 12.54 -11.98 -26.69
CA VAL A 113 12.80 -13.25 -27.39
C VAL A 113 11.54 -13.79 -28.06
N LEU A 114 10.38 -13.69 -27.41
CA LEU A 114 9.09 -14.11 -27.96
C LEU A 114 8.71 -13.28 -29.20
N ARG A 115 8.90 -11.95 -29.16
CA ARG A 115 8.63 -11.06 -30.31
C ARG A 115 9.55 -11.35 -31.49
N THR A 116 10.85 -11.58 -31.25
CA THR A 116 11.79 -11.95 -32.31
C THR A 116 11.46 -13.31 -32.91
N SER A 117 11.02 -14.29 -32.11
CA SER A 117 10.60 -15.60 -32.61
C SER A 117 9.33 -15.56 -33.48
N GLN A 118 8.44 -14.58 -33.25
CA GLN A 118 7.29 -14.32 -34.12
C GLN A 118 7.69 -13.65 -35.44
N SER A 119 8.64 -12.71 -35.42
CA SER A 119 9.17 -12.08 -36.64
C SER A 119 9.96 -13.05 -37.52
N MET A 120 10.80 -13.93 -36.93
CA MET A 120 11.56 -14.94 -37.70
C MET A 120 10.65 -15.99 -38.37
N LYS A 121 9.46 -16.29 -37.81
CA LYS A 121 8.47 -17.17 -38.46
C LYS A 121 7.75 -16.52 -39.65
N LEU A 122 7.70 -15.19 -39.73
CA LEU A 122 7.15 -14.48 -40.89
C LEU A 122 8.18 -14.26 -42.00
N GLU A 123 9.48 -14.24 -41.67
CA GLU A 123 10.57 -14.14 -42.65
C GLU A 123 10.88 -15.46 -43.37
N ASP A 124 10.54 -16.61 -42.78
CA ASP A 124 10.75 -17.96 -43.36
C ASP A 124 9.58 -18.43 -44.24
N GLN A 125 8.75 -17.50 -44.73
CA GLN A 125 7.60 -17.74 -45.64
C GLN A 125 7.77 -17.15 -47.06
N GLU A 126 9.01 -16.90 -47.51
CA GLU A 126 9.32 -16.72 -48.93
C GLU A 126 10.28 -17.81 -49.44
#